data_AF-A0A0F9AFE3-F1
#
_entry.id   AF-A0A0F9AFE3-F1
#
_cell.length_a   1.000
_cell.length_b   1.000
_cell.length_c   1.000
_cell.angle_alpha   90.00
_cell.angle_beta   90.00
_cell.angle_gamma   90.00
#
_symmetry.space_group_name_H-M   'P 1'
#
loop_
_entity.id
_entity.type
_entity.pdbx_description
1 polymer ?
#
loop_
_entity_poly.entity_id
_entity_poly.type
_entity_poly.pdbx_seq_one_letter_code
_entity_poly.pdbx_strand_id
1 'polypeptide(L)'
;NEKPELTQIATVLAQDATRKGALYTGLTQRLADIKSTYLIPPYEETLLNIDLLRDAVKPALFSDALTDPINMLADMSGGSLARVGAISKQAEGEGEGNQLVGNPNYGNWQTNSNGISFWQWYGMYRILGDVFDRVEYGSWSKRRKYSYYNDYGRARYTSPKQMKAQTAVETRTRQSYQRQGKQFTSPYASKKSGASGLSRSSYTPPKTRSSYSKSSSYSKSSGSVRDSSSRTSRGVSRGK
;
A
#
# COMPACT_ATOMS: atom_id res chain seq x y z
N ASN A 1 -13.76 -29.49 9.80
CA ASN A 1 -13.15 -29.38 8.46
C ASN A 1 -12.34 -28.10 8.37
N GLU A 2 -11.12 -28.14 8.91
CA GLU A 2 -10.16 -27.04 8.79
C GLU A 2 -9.54 -27.09 7.40
N LYS A 3 -9.48 -25.96 6.69
CA LYS A 3 -8.91 -25.87 5.34
C LYS A 3 -7.38 -26.04 5.44
N PRO A 4 -6.77 -27.17 5.04
CA PRO A 4 -5.35 -27.43 5.27
C PRO A 4 -4.42 -26.42 4.56
N GLU A 5 -4.90 -25.84 3.46
CA GLU A 5 -4.23 -24.75 2.74
C GLU A 5 -4.06 -23.48 3.60
N LEU A 6 -5.01 -23.19 4.51
CA LEU A 6 -4.90 -22.08 5.44
C LEU A 6 -3.77 -22.27 6.45
N THR A 7 -3.50 -23.51 6.88
CA THR A 7 -2.40 -23.82 7.79
C THR A 7 -1.05 -23.55 7.12
N GLN A 8 -0.91 -23.92 5.86
CA GLN A 8 0.31 -23.64 5.09
C GLN A 8 0.48 -22.14 4.85
N ILE A 9 -0.59 -21.42 4.49
CA ILE A 9 -0.57 -19.96 4.34
C ILE A 9 -0.24 -19.26 5.66
N ALA A 10 -0.84 -19.68 6.77
CA ALA A 10 -0.53 -19.17 8.10
C ALA A 10 0.95 -19.36 8.46
N THR A 11 1.52 -20.52 8.12
CA THR A 11 2.94 -20.81 8.34
C THR A 11 3.85 -19.90 7.53
N VAL A 12 3.48 -19.61 6.27
CA VAL A 12 4.21 -18.69 5.39
C VAL A 12 4.11 -17.25 5.91
N LEU A 13 2.90 -16.77 6.21
CA LEU A 13 2.70 -15.40 6.71
C LEU A 13 3.31 -15.19 8.10
N ALA A 14 3.41 -16.24 8.93
CA ALA A 14 4.13 -16.18 10.20
C ALA A 14 5.63 -15.89 10.03
N GLN A 15 6.22 -16.17 8.86
CA GLN A 15 7.62 -15.80 8.59
C GLN A 15 7.82 -14.28 8.58
N ASP A 16 6.78 -13.48 8.32
CA ASP A 16 6.85 -12.01 8.36
C ASP A 16 7.11 -11.45 9.76
N ALA A 17 6.82 -12.22 10.81
CA ALA A 17 7.20 -11.89 12.18
C ALA A 17 8.70 -12.11 12.47
N THR A 18 9.48 -12.62 11.50
CA THR A 18 10.89 -12.98 11.66
C THR A 18 11.79 -12.23 10.68
N ARG A 19 13.11 -12.41 10.82
CA ARG A 19 14.11 -11.90 9.86
C ARG A 19 14.07 -12.58 8.49
N LYS A 20 13.27 -13.65 8.32
CA LYS A 20 13.05 -14.33 7.04
C LYS A 20 11.84 -13.76 6.27
N GLY A 21 11.10 -12.84 6.88
CA GLY A 21 9.93 -12.20 6.30
C GLY A 21 10.22 -11.33 5.07
N ALA A 22 9.23 -11.16 4.21
CA ALA A 22 9.31 -10.35 3.00
C ALA A 22 9.66 -8.88 3.31
N LEU A 23 9.04 -8.29 4.34
CA LEU A 23 9.31 -6.90 4.70
C LEU A 23 10.76 -6.72 5.19
N TYR A 24 11.24 -7.58 6.08
CA TYR A 24 12.60 -7.48 6.62
C TYR A 24 13.65 -7.70 5.52
N THR A 25 13.49 -8.75 4.73
CA THR A 25 14.41 -9.07 3.63
C THR A 25 14.39 -7.98 2.56
N GLY A 26 13.22 -7.43 2.23
CA GLY A 26 13.05 -6.31 1.32
C GLY A 26 13.75 -5.03 1.79
N LEU A 27 13.66 -4.68 3.07
CA LEU A 27 14.39 -3.54 3.64
C LEU A 27 15.91 -3.77 3.61
N THR A 28 16.35 -5.00 3.87
CA THR A 28 17.77 -5.38 3.80
C THR A 28 18.31 -5.28 2.38
N GLN A 29 17.55 -5.76 1.39
CA GLN A 29 17.91 -5.62 -0.02
C GLN A 29 17.98 -4.16 -0.44
N ARG A 30 17.02 -3.33 -0.03
CA ARG A 30 17.04 -1.88 -0.32
C ARG A 30 18.25 -1.19 0.30
N LEU A 31 18.66 -1.59 1.49
CA LEU A 31 19.90 -1.08 2.09
C LEU A 31 21.12 -1.47 1.26
N ALA A 32 21.19 -2.71 0.79
CA ALA A 32 22.26 -3.18 -0.09
C ALA A 32 22.29 -2.39 -1.42
N ASP A 33 21.13 -2.20 -2.05
CA ASP A 33 20.99 -1.45 -3.30
C ASP A 33 21.49 -0.01 -3.13
N ILE A 34 21.08 0.68 -2.05
CA ILE A 34 21.53 2.05 -1.76
C ILE A 34 23.04 2.10 -1.55
N LYS A 35 23.62 1.15 -0.79
CA LYS A 35 25.08 1.07 -0.56
C LYS A 35 25.87 0.82 -1.85
N SER A 36 25.29 0.09 -2.79
CA SER A 36 25.92 -0.22 -4.08
C SER A 36 25.77 0.91 -5.12
N THR A 37 24.93 1.91 -4.84
CA THR A 37 24.69 3.02 -5.76
C THR A 37 25.81 4.05 -5.62
N TYR A 38 26.58 4.27 -6.69
CA TYR A 38 27.58 5.35 -6.72
C TYR A 38 26.89 6.70 -6.47
N LEU A 39 27.42 7.47 -5.53
CA LEU A 39 26.95 8.83 -5.21
C LEU A 39 27.38 9.80 -6.31
N ILE A 40 26.71 9.74 -7.46
CA ILE A 40 26.89 10.70 -8.54
C ILE A 40 25.86 11.83 -8.33
N PRO A 41 26.27 13.10 -8.21
CA PRO A 41 25.33 14.22 -8.15
C PRO A 41 24.38 14.23 -9.36
N PRO A 42 23.09 14.58 -9.20
CA PRO A 42 22.40 15.03 -7.98
C PRO A 42 22.08 13.89 -6.98
N TYR A 43 22.33 14.13 -5.69
CA TYR A 43 22.22 13.11 -4.61
C TYR A 43 20.86 13.06 -3.91
N GLU A 44 19.92 13.92 -4.29
CA GLU A 44 18.66 14.14 -3.58
C GLU A 44 17.77 12.91 -3.58
N GLU A 45 17.73 12.17 -4.70
CA GLU A 45 17.01 10.90 -4.78
C GLU A 45 17.61 9.87 -3.82
N THR A 46 18.93 9.74 -3.76
CA THR A 46 19.61 8.81 -2.85
C THR A 46 19.34 9.18 -1.39
N LEU A 47 19.43 10.47 -1.03
CA LEU A 47 19.15 10.93 0.33
C LEU A 47 17.68 10.75 0.72
N LEU A 48 16.74 10.99 -0.20
CA LEU A 48 15.32 10.70 0.02
C LEU A 48 15.10 9.21 0.28
N ASN A 49 15.74 8.33 -0.50
CA ASN A 49 15.64 6.89 -0.29
C ASN A 49 16.22 6.44 1.06
N ILE A 50 17.31 7.05 1.52
CA ILE A 50 17.87 6.82 2.86
C ILE A 50 16.88 7.25 3.94
N ASP A 51 16.25 8.42 3.82
CA ASP A 51 15.23 8.88 4.78
C ASP A 51 14.02 7.94 4.82
N LEU A 52 13.54 7.50 3.65
CA LEU A 52 12.43 6.55 3.53
C LEU A 52 12.75 5.20 4.16
N LEU A 53 13.97 4.70 3.95
CA LEU A 53 14.44 3.47 4.57
C LEU A 53 14.56 3.62 6.10
N ARG A 54 15.14 4.73 6.57
CA ARG A 54 15.22 5.04 8.02
C ARG A 54 13.84 5.10 8.66
N ASP A 55 12.86 5.66 7.98
CA ASP A 55 11.48 5.66 8.47
C ASP A 55 10.90 4.24 8.49
N ALA A 56 11.08 3.46 7.44
CA ALA A 56 10.54 2.09 7.34
C ALA A 56 11.05 1.16 8.46
N VAL A 57 12.28 1.34 8.93
CA VAL A 57 12.87 0.51 10.01
C VAL A 57 12.48 0.97 11.43
N LYS A 58 11.74 2.08 11.58
CA LYS A 58 11.25 2.50 12.90
C LYS A 58 10.27 1.44 13.42
N PRO A 59 10.39 0.98 14.68
CA PRO A 59 9.53 -0.08 15.22
C PRO A 59 8.04 0.16 14.99
N ALA A 60 7.55 1.39 15.23
CA ALA A 60 6.14 1.73 15.04
C ALA A 60 5.68 1.59 13.58
N LEU A 61 6.47 2.06 12.60
CA LEU A 61 6.12 1.98 11.18
C LEU A 61 6.30 0.57 10.61
N PHE A 62 7.22 -0.21 11.17
CA PHE A 62 7.40 -1.62 10.84
C PHE A 62 6.24 -2.46 11.38
N SER A 63 5.84 -2.24 12.64
CA SER A 63 4.67 -2.89 13.24
C SER A 63 3.39 -2.56 12.47
N ASP A 64 3.20 -1.31 12.08
CA ASP A 64 2.04 -0.92 11.26
C ASP A 64 2.05 -1.64 9.89
N ALA A 65 3.22 -1.86 9.28
CA ALA A 65 3.32 -2.62 8.02
C ALA A 65 3.03 -4.11 8.18
N LEU A 66 3.29 -4.69 9.35
CA LEU A 66 2.93 -6.08 9.67
C LEU A 66 1.42 -6.29 9.84
N THR A 67 0.62 -5.23 9.91
CA THR A 67 -0.84 -5.38 9.94
C THR A 67 -1.39 -5.95 8.64
N ASP A 68 -0.73 -5.78 7.50
CA ASP A 68 -1.17 -6.32 6.21
C ASP A 68 -1.21 -7.87 6.18
N PRO A 69 -0.12 -8.60 6.51
CA PRO A 69 -0.17 -10.06 6.57
C PRO A 69 -1.12 -10.57 7.67
N ILE A 70 -1.21 -9.87 8.81
CA ILE A 70 -2.15 -10.22 9.89
C ILE A 70 -3.60 -10.11 9.42
N ASN A 71 -3.95 -9.02 8.72
CA ASN A 71 -5.30 -8.78 8.23
C ASN A 71 -5.67 -9.68 7.05
N MET A 72 -4.69 -10.13 6.26
CA MET A 72 -4.91 -11.19 5.27
C MET A 72 -5.31 -12.48 5.97
N LEU A 73 -4.57 -12.92 7.01
CA LEU A 73 -4.94 -14.09 7.80
C LEU A 73 -6.33 -13.94 8.44
N ALA A 74 -6.62 -12.77 9.00
CA ALA A 74 -7.91 -12.51 9.62
C ALA A 74 -9.07 -12.60 8.63
N ASP A 75 -8.89 -12.08 7.41
CA ASP A 75 -9.90 -12.20 6.35
C ASP A 75 -10.10 -13.65 5.91
N MET A 76 -9.00 -14.41 5.78
CA MET A 76 -9.04 -15.83 5.37
C MET A 76 -9.63 -16.75 6.43
N SER A 77 -9.60 -16.33 7.70
CA SER A 77 -10.12 -17.11 8.81
C SER A 77 -11.66 -17.14 8.86
N GLY A 78 -12.34 -16.43 7.96
CA GLY A 78 -13.81 -16.37 7.92
C GLY A 78 -14.42 -15.63 9.11
N GLY A 79 -13.64 -14.81 9.82
CA GLY A 79 -14.10 -14.03 10.98
C GLY A 79 -13.75 -14.63 12.34
N SER A 80 -13.04 -15.75 12.40
CA SER A 80 -12.52 -16.32 13.66
C SER A 80 -11.38 -15.50 14.28
N LEU A 81 -10.69 -14.69 13.49
CA LEU A 81 -9.59 -13.82 13.91
C LEU A 81 -9.99 -12.36 13.71
N ALA A 82 -9.66 -11.52 14.70
CA ALA A 82 -9.89 -10.10 14.61
C ALA A 82 -8.85 -9.42 13.70
N ARG A 83 -9.30 -8.43 12.94
CA ARG A 83 -8.41 -7.50 12.23
C ARG A 83 -7.72 -6.54 13.20
N VAL A 84 -6.52 -6.09 12.84
CA VAL A 84 -5.69 -5.17 13.63
C VAL A 84 -5.24 -4.02 12.74
N GLY A 85 -5.29 -2.77 13.20
CA GLY A 85 -4.77 -1.66 12.41
C GLY A 85 -5.54 -1.39 11.11
N ALA A 86 -6.80 -1.83 11.02
CA ALA A 86 -7.56 -1.90 9.77
C ALA A 86 -8.85 -1.08 9.81
N ILE A 87 -9.40 -0.82 8.62
CA ILE A 87 -10.78 -0.36 8.48
C ILE A 87 -11.74 -1.52 8.79
N SER A 88 -12.90 -1.20 9.36
CA SER A 88 -13.93 -2.21 9.64
C SER A 88 -14.37 -2.92 8.36
N LYS A 89 -14.65 -4.23 8.45
CA LYS A 89 -15.06 -5.04 7.29
C LYS A 89 -16.32 -4.47 6.61
N GLN A 90 -17.23 -3.92 7.40
CA GLN A 90 -18.46 -3.27 6.92
C GLN A 90 -18.17 -2.04 6.04
N ALA A 91 -17.15 -1.25 6.40
CA ALA A 91 -16.77 -0.07 5.62
C ALA A 91 -15.91 -0.40 4.38
N GLU A 92 -15.25 -1.57 4.38
CA GLU A 92 -14.44 -2.04 3.24
C GLU A 92 -15.25 -2.73 2.14
N GLY A 93 -16.39 -3.32 2.52
CA GLY A 93 -17.18 -4.20 1.66
C GLY A 93 -16.71 -5.66 1.68
N GLU A 94 -17.47 -6.51 1.00
CA GLU A 94 -17.20 -7.95 0.88
C GLU A 94 -15.99 -8.25 -0.03
N GLY A 95 -15.36 -9.40 0.18
CA GLY A 95 -14.15 -9.86 -0.52
C GLY A 95 -13.11 -10.39 0.46
N GLU A 96 -12.08 -11.09 -0.02
CA GLU A 96 -11.05 -11.71 0.83
C GLU A 96 -9.64 -11.33 0.37
N GLY A 97 -8.72 -11.28 1.35
CA GLY A 97 -7.28 -11.58 1.19
C GLY A 97 -6.52 -10.98 0.01
N ASN A 98 -6.42 -9.65 -0.09
CA ASN A 98 -5.61 -8.98 -1.12
C ASN A 98 -4.76 -7.82 -0.58
N GLN A 99 -4.53 -7.78 0.74
CA GLN A 99 -3.79 -6.72 1.43
C GLN A 99 -2.32 -6.64 0.97
N LEU A 100 -1.72 -7.80 0.63
CA LEU A 100 -0.32 -7.88 0.20
C LEU A 100 -0.13 -7.59 -1.29
N VAL A 101 -1.21 -7.55 -2.09
CA VAL A 101 -1.13 -7.29 -3.52
C VAL A 101 -0.62 -5.87 -3.78
N GLY A 102 0.29 -5.75 -4.74
CA GLY A 102 0.95 -4.49 -5.09
C GLY A 102 2.17 -4.16 -4.25
N ASN A 103 2.42 -4.88 -3.15
CA ASN A 103 3.63 -4.75 -2.34
C ASN A 103 4.77 -5.59 -2.93
N PRO A 104 5.83 -4.96 -3.46
CA PRO A 104 6.84 -5.65 -4.25
C PRO A 104 7.73 -6.60 -3.44
N ASN A 105 7.58 -6.61 -2.11
CA ASN A 105 8.25 -7.57 -1.24
C ASN A 105 7.59 -8.97 -1.32
N TYR A 106 6.32 -9.04 -1.75
CA TYR A 106 5.54 -10.29 -1.79
C TYR A 106 5.34 -10.84 -3.22
N GLY A 107 5.61 -10.03 -4.23
CA GLY A 107 5.36 -10.38 -5.62
C GLY A 107 5.61 -9.22 -6.56
N ASN A 108 5.16 -9.34 -7.80
CA ASN A 108 5.17 -8.24 -8.75
C ASN A 108 4.04 -8.33 -9.77
N TRP A 109 3.85 -7.23 -10.50
CA TRP A 109 2.93 -7.19 -11.62
C TRP A 109 3.60 -7.74 -12.88
N GLN A 110 3.00 -8.77 -13.46
CA GLN A 110 3.35 -9.31 -14.77
C GLN A 110 2.35 -8.81 -15.82
N THR A 111 2.79 -8.58 -17.05
CA THR A 111 1.91 -8.23 -18.16
C THR A 111 2.01 -9.31 -19.23
N ASN A 112 0.88 -9.90 -19.64
CA ASN A 112 0.87 -10.88 -20.73
C ASN A 112 0.88 -10.22 -22.11
N SER A 113 0.95 -11.05 -23.16
CA SER A 113 0.89 -10.62 -24.57
C SER A 113 -0.35 -9.80 -24.91
N ASN A 114 -1.46 -10.04 -24.20
CA ASN A 114 -2.73 -9.33 -24.40
C ASN A 114 -2.77 -7.97 -23.68
N GLY A 115 -1.66 -7.55 -23.06
CA GLY A 115 -1.54 -6.27 -22.37
C GLY A 115 -2.22 -6.22 -21.00
N ILE A 116 -2.78 -7.35 -20.53
CA ILE A 116 -3.42 -7.45 -19.22
C ILE A 116 -2.34 -7.67 -18.17
N SER A 117 -2.37 -6.86 -17.11
CA SER A 117 -1.44 -6.98 -15.99
C SER A 117 -2.07 -7.74 -14.83
N PHE A 118 -1.33 -8.69 -14.25
CA PHE A 118 -1.77 -9.53 -13.14
C PHE A 118 -0.68 -9.67 -12.09
N TRP A 119 -1.09 -9.90 -10.83
CA TRP A 119 -0.17 -10.09 -9.72
C TRP A 119 0.41 -11.50 -9.75
N GLN A 120 1.71 -11.60 -9.53
CA GLN A 120 2.43 -12.85 -9.37
C GLN A 120 3.14 -12.86 -8.02
N TRP A 121 2.83 -13.85 -7.19
CA TRP A 121 3.49 -14.09 -5.91
C TRP A 121 4.86 -14.74 -6.11
N TYR A 122 5.82 -14.46 -5.20
CA TYR A 122 7.17 -15.01 -5.28
C TYR A 122 7.63 -15.77 -4.02
N GLY A 123 8.64 -16.61 -4.20
CA GLY A 123 9.27 -17.37 -3.12
C GLY A 123 8.26 -18.23 -2.35
N MET A 124 8.29 -18.12 -1.02
CA MET A 124 7.38 -18.85 -0.12
C MET A 124 5.91 -18.44 -0.28
N TYR A 125 5.62 -17.26 -0.83
CA TYR A 125 4.26 -16.74 -0.99
C TYR A 125 3.53 -17.30 -2.22
N ARG A 126 4.19 -18.14 -3.03
CA ARG A 126 3.56 -18.75 -4.23
C ARG A 126 2.28 -19.51 -3.93
N ILE A 127 2.17 -20.11 -2.74
CA ILE A 127 0.96 -20.80 -2.29
C ILE A 127 -0.28 -19.89 -2.24
N LEU A 128 -0.10 -18.58 -2.05
CA LEU A 128 -1.20 -17.61 -2.14
C LEU A 128 -1.80 -17.58 -3.56
N GLY A 129 -1.02 -17.91 -4.59
CA GLY A 129 -1.52 -17.99 -5.97
C GLY A 129 -2.39 -19.20 -6.25
N ASP A 130 -2.31 -20.24 -5.42
CA ASP A 130 -3.15 -21.44 -5.54
C ASP A 130 -4.51 -21.23 -4.84
N VAL A 131 -4.54 -20.36 -3.82
CA VAL A 131 -5.75 -20.06 -3.03
C VAL A 131 -6.50 -18.83 -3.53
N PHE A 132 -5.78 -17.82 -4.03
CA PHE A 132 -6.40 -16.61 -4.56
C PHE A 132 -6.46 -16.66 -6.09
N ASP A 133 -7.64 -16.34 -6.62
CA ASP A 133 -7.82 -16.11 -8.05
C ASP A 133 -6.79 -15.11 -8.58
N ARG A 134 -6.45 -15.26 -9.87
CA ARG A 134 -5.50 -14.38 -10.54
C ARG A 134 -5.93 -12.91 -10.40
N VAL A 135 -5.15 -12.14 -9.66
CA VAL A 135 -5.48 -10.74 -9.36
C VAL A 135 -5.08 -9.86 -10.53
N GLU A 136 -6.06 -9.42 -11.32
CA GLU A 136 -5.85 -8.46 -12.41
C GLU A 136 -5.71 -7.02 -11.87
N TYR A 137 -4.71 -6.28 -12.36
CA TYR A 137 -4.43 -4.91 -11.90
C TYR A 137 -5.65 -3.98 -12.04
N GLY A 138 -6.35 -4.00 -13.18
CA GLY A 138 -7.49 -3.11 -13.41
C GLY A 138 -8.66 -3.36 -12.45
N SER A 139 -9.03 -4.63 -12.26
CA SER A 139 -10.06 -5.05 -11.30
C SER A 139 -9.64 -4.77 -9.85
N TRP A 140 -8.42 -5.17 -9.47
CA TRP A 140 -7.86 -4.94 -8.15
C TRP A 140 -7.78 -3.46 -7.82
N SER A 141 -7.31 -2.64 -8.76
CA SER A 141 -7.17 -1.20 -8.55
C SER A 141 -8.48 -0.52 -8.13
N LYS A 142 -9.60 -0.97 -8.71
CA LYS A 142 -10.95 -0.46 -8.38
C LYS A 142 -11.49 -1.03 -7.06
N ARG A 143 -11.18 -2.29 -6.73
CA ARG A 143 -11.80 -3.04 -5.63
C ARG A 143 -10.87 -3.35 -4.46
N ARG A 144 -9.63 -2.86 -4.48
CA ARG A 144 -8.65 -3.19 -3.45
C ARG A 144 -9.20 -2.83 -2.08
N LYS A 145 -8.82 -3.62 -1.09
CA LYS A 145 -9.05 -3.32 0.32
C LYS A 145 -7.99 -2.35 0.83
N TYR A 146 -8.21 -1.88 2.05
CA TYR A 146 -7.22 -1.22 2.88
C TYR A 146 -6.02 -2.14 3.03
N SER A 147 -4.85 -1.53 2.91
CA SER A 147 -3.59 -2.12 3.34
C SER A 147 -2.69 -0.98 3.75
N TYR A 148 -1.99 -1.16 4.86
CA TYR A 148 -0.97 -0.23 5.29
C TYR A 148 -0.02 0.13 4.14
N TYR A 149 0.47 -0.86 3.40
CA TYR A 149 1.39 -0.63 2.29
C TYR A 149 0.78 0.30 1.24
N ASN A 150 -0.39 0.00 0.67
CA ASN A 150 -0.92 0.80 -0.44
C ASN A 150 -1.38 2.20 0.01
N ASP A 151 -1.80 2.35 1.27
CA ASP A 151 -2.38 3.61 1.77
C ASP A 151 -1.36 4.52 2.48
N TYR A 152 -0.35 3.97 3.14
CA TYR A 152 0.63 4.73 3.93
C TYR A 152 2.09 4.35 3.66
N GLY A 153 2.36 3.08 3.36
CA GLY A 153 3.71 2.50 3.35
C GLY A 153 4.43 2.54 2.00
N ARG A 154 3.73 2.78 0.88
CA ARG A 154 4.26 2.51 -0.46
C ARG A 154 5.64 3.13 -0.73
N ALA A 155 5.82 4.41 -0.43
CA ALA A 155 7.12 5.08 -0.60
C ALA A 155 8.22 4.50 0.31
N ARG A 156 7.85 4.04 1.51
CA ARG A 156 8.78 3.49 2.51
C ARG A 156 9.24 2.08 2.19
N TYR A 157 8.42 1.27 1.52
CA TYR A 157 8.69 -0.16 1.29
C TYR A 157 8.96 -0.53 -0.18
N THR A 158 9.04 0.47 -1.06
CA THR A 158 9.28 0.28 -2.50
C THR A 158 10.60 0.94 -2.90
N SER A 159 11.47 0.23 -3.62
CA SER A 159 12.67 0.82 -4.23
C SER A 159 12.29 1.72 -5.42
N PRO A 160 13.14 2.68 -5.83
CA PRO A 160 12.89 3.51 -7.02
C PRO A 160 12.65 2.69 -8.29
N LYS A 161 13.40 1.60 -8.47
CA LYS A 161 13.21 0.67 -9.61
C LYS A 161 11.83 0.03 -9.60
N GLN A 162 11.38 -0.47 -8.45
CA GLN A 162 10.03 -1.05 -8.30
C GLN A 162 8.94 0.01 -8.45
N MET A 163 9.18 1.24 -7.98
CA MET A 163 8.27 2.36 -8.13
C MET A 163 8.01 2.67 -9.61
N LYS A 164 9.09 2.76 -10.40
CA LYS A 164 9.01 2.95 -11.86
C LYS A 164 8.22 1.82 -12.53
N ALA A 165 8.47 0.57 -12.14
CA ALA A 165 7.73 -0.57 -12.68
C ALA A 165 6.23 -0.50 -12.37
N GLN A 166 5.84 -0.15 -11.14
CA GLN A 166 4.43 0.01 -10.77
C GLN A 166 3.77 1.18 -11.54
N THR A 167 4.47 2.31 -11.72
CA THR A 167 3.99 3.44 -12.52
C THR A 167 3.78 3.06 -13.99
N ALA A 168 4.64 2.20 -14.54
CA ALA A 168 4.48 1.70 -15.91
C ALA A 168 3.22 0.83 -16.07
N VAL A 169 2.97 -0.06 -15.11
CA VAL A 169 1.75 -0.90 -15.06
C VAL A 169 0.50 -0.04 -14.97
N GLU A 170 0.51 0.98 -14.11
CA GLU A 170 -0.60 1.90 -13.97
C GLU A 170 -0.87 2.68 -15.26
N THR A 171 0.18 3.24 -15.85
CA THR A 171 0.09 4.02 -17.10
C THR A 171 -0.46 3.17 -18.23
N ARG A 172 0.06 1.96 -18.40
CA ARG A 172 -0.42 1.01 -19.41
C ARG A 172 -1.88 0.64 -19.21
N THR A 173 -2.27 0.31 -17.99
CA THR A 173 -3.66 -0.07 -17.69
C THR A 173 -4.61 1.10 -17.93
N ARG A 174 -4.23 2.31 -17.49
CA ARG A 174 -4.99 3.54 -17.74
C ARG A 174 -5.21 3.78 -19.23
N GLN A 175 -4.15 3.67 -20.05
CA GLN A 175 -4.25 3.81 -21.51
C GLN A 175 -5.16 2.74 -22.12
N SER A 176 -5.05 1.48 -21.68
CA SER A 176 -5.90 0.39 -22.16
C SER A 176 -7.37 0.64 -21.85
N TYR A 177 -7.68 1.11 -20.64
CA TYR A 177 -9.04 1.47 -20.22
C TYR A 177 -9.60 2.63 -21.03
N GLN A 178 -8.80 3.68 -21.26
CA GLN A 178 -9.17 4.83 -22.09
C GLN A 178 -9.54 4.39 -23.52
N ARG A 179 -8.74 3.51 -24.13
CA ARG A 179 -9.03 2.97 -25.48
C ARG A 179 -10.31 2.14 -25.55
N GLN A 180 -10.69 1.51 -24.44
CA GLN A 180 -11.92 0.73 -24.31
C GLN A 180 -13.13 1.57 -23.86
N GLY A 181 -12.99 2.89 -23.68
CA GLY A 181 -14.04 3.74 -23.12
C GLY A 181 -14.38 3.46 -21.65
N LYS A 182 -13.50 2.74 -20.92
CA LYS A 182 -13.69 2.37 -19.51
C LYS A 182 -13.05 3.41 -18.57
N GLN A 183 -13.68 3.62 -17.42
CA GLN A 183 -13.13 4.45 -16.35
C GLN A 183 -12.04 3.69 -15.57
N PHE A 184 -10.87 4.30 -15.44
CA PHE A 184 -9.76 3.77 -14.64
C PHE A 184 -9.67 4.49 -13.29
N THR A 185 -9.79 3.73 -12.20
CA THR A 185 -9.56 4.23 -10.84
C THR A 185 -8.17 3.81 -10.41
N SER A 186 -7.27 4.77 -10.18
CA SER A 186 -5.92 4.49 -9.67
C SER A 186 -5.98 3.98 -8.23
N PRO A 187 -5.18 2.96 -7.85
CA PRO A 187 -5.19 2.46 -6.48
C PRO A 187 -4.48 3.43 -5.53
N TYR A 188 -3.73 4.39 -6.07
CA TYR A 188 -2.84 5.29 -5.33
C TYR A 188 -3.30 6.75 -5.39
N ALA A 189 -4.39 7.06 -6.11
CA ALA A 189 -4.93 8.41 -6.19
C ALA A 189 -5.52 8.90 -4.87
N SER A 190 -6.06 7.99 -4.05
CA SER A 190 -6.56 8.28 -2.71
C SER A 190 -6.18 7.17 -1.74
N LYS A 191 -6.06 7.57 -0.47
CA LYS A 191 -5.83 6.66 0.64
C LYS A 191 -7.18 6.27 1.23
N LYS A 192 -7.34 5.01 1.60
CA LYS A 192 -8.43 4.57 2.47
C LYS A 192 -8.11 4.97 3.90
N SER A 193 -8.96 5.82 4.49
CA SER A 193 -8.84 6.31 5.87
C SER A 193 -9.84 5.62 6.78
N GLY A 194 -9.62 5.70 8.10
CA GLY A 194 -10.50 5.09 9.11
C GLY A 194 -9.92 3.85 9.78
N ALA A 195 -8.70 3.44 9.42
CA ALA A 195 -7.97 2.44 10.17
C ALA A 195 -7.66 2.95 11.58
N SER A 196 -8.06 2.18 12.59
CA SER A 196 -7.77 2.46 14.00
C SER A 196 -6.56 1.64 14.47
N GLY A 197 -5.77 2.19 15.40
CA GLY A 197 -4.63 1.48 15.99
C GLY A 197 -3.30 1.60 15.23
N LEU A 198 -3.25 2.36 14.12
CA LEU A 198 -1.96 2.72 13.51
C LEU A 198 -1.21 3.74 14.36
N SER A 199 0.11 3.68 14.32
CA SER A 199 0.95 4.68 14.96
C SER A 199 0.75 6.08 14.37
N ARG A 200 0.92 7.12 15.21
CA ARG A 200 0.86 8.53 14.76
C ARG A 200 1.85 8.84 13.63
N SER A 201 3.00 8.17 13.63
CA SER A 201 4.03 8.32 12.60
C SER A 201 3.55 7.90 11.21
N SER A 202 2.58 6.99 11.11
CA SER A 202 2.07 6.52 9.82
C SER A 202 1.29 7.58 9.05
N TYR A 203 0.62 8.49 9.77
CA TYR A 203 -0.09 9.61 9.18
C TYR A 203 0.84 10.76 8.76
N THR A 204 2.10 10.74 9.22
CA THR A 204 3.08 11.75 8.82
C THR A 204 3.58 11.45 7.41
N PRO A 205 3.41 12.36 6.43
CA PRO A 205 3.98 12.18 5.10
C PRO A 205 5.51 12.08 5.17
N PRO A 206 6.14 11.23 4.34
CA PRO A 206 7.59 11.23 4.23
C PRO A 206 8.12 12.61 3.85
N LYS A 207 9.28 12.98 4.39
CA LYS A 207 9.96 14.24 4.03
C LYS A 207 10.30 14.19 2.54
N THR A 208 9.87 15.19 1.77
CA THR A 208 10.32 15.39 0.40
C THR A 208 11.58 16.25 0.41
N ARG A 209 12.60 15.86 -0.37
CA ARG A 209 13.80 16.67 -0.59
C ARG A 209 13.68 17.29 -1.98
N SER A 210 13.30 18.56 -2.07
CA SER A 210 13.26 19.29 -3.33
C SER A 210 14.60 19.98 -3.60
N SER A 211 15.26 19.66 -4.70
CA SER A 211 16.48 20.33 -5.18
C SER A 211 16.21 21.65 -5.91
N TYR A 212 14.94 22.05 -6.09
CA TYR A 212 14.58 23.25 -6.82
C TYR A 212 13.40 23.97 -6.14
N SER A 213 13.70 24.87 -5.22
CA SER A 213 12.75 25.93 -4.86
C SER A 213 12.95 27.11 -5.82
N LYS A 214 12.20 27.15 -6.92
CA LYS A 214 11.83 28.41 -7.58
C LYS A 214 10.33 28.41 -7.87
N SER A 215 9.68 29.37 -7.23
CA SER A 215 8.31 29.86 -7.38
C SER A 215 7.45 29.28 -8.51
N SER A 216 6.34 28.63 -8.13
CA SER A 216 5.05 28.86 -8.78
C SER A 216 3.96 28.80 -7.72
N SER A 217 3.40 29.96 -7.42
CA SER A 217 2.18 30.15 -6.64
C SER A 217 1.00 29.49 -7.33
N TYR A 218 0.78 28.18 -7.09
CA TYR A 218 -0.49 27.46 -7.25
C TYR A 218 -0.22 25.96 -7.10
N SER A 219 -0.51 25.42 -5.91
CA SER A 219 -0.90 24.02 -5.62
C SER A 219 -0.58 23.66 -4.16
N LYS A 220 -1.25 24.34 -3.22
CA LYS A 220 -1.42 23.78 -1.87
C LYS A 220 -2.47 22.68 -1.93
N SER A 221 -2.07 21.45 -2.25
CA SER A 221 -2.82 20.25 -1.86
C SER A 221 -2.13 19.58 -0.68
N SER A 222 -2.03 20.32 0.43
CA SER A 222 -1.93 19.72 1.75
C SER A 222 -3.36 19.42 2.17
N GLY A 223 -3.74 18.15 2.16
CA GLY A 223 -5.05 17.68 2.59
C GLY A 223 -5.39 18.27 3.95
N SER A 224 -6.36 19.18 3.96
CA SER A 224 -6.96 19.68 5.18
C SER A 224 -7.77 18.55 5.78
N VAL A 225 -7.35 18.08 6.95
CA VAL A 225 -8.26 17.45 7.92
C VAL A 225 -9.31 18.50 8.26
N ARG A 226 -10.45 18.43 7.59
CA ARG A 226 -11.62 19.22 7.93
C ARG A 226 -12.37 18.46 9.02
N ASP A 227 -12.05 18.83 10.26
CA ASP A 227 -12.94 18.66 11.40
C ASP A 227 -14.21 19.47 11.12
N SER A 228 -15.35 18.80 10.90
CA SER A 228 -16.65 19.45 10.76
C SER A 228 -17.52 19.11 11.95
N SER A 229 -17.22 19.71 13.10
CA SER A 229 -18.16 19.85 14.21
C SER A 229 -18.50 21.33 14.39
N SER A 230 -19.28 21.90 13.47
CA SER A 230 -19.96 23.18 13.70
C SER A 230 -21.47 22.94 13.70
N ARG A 231 -22.01 22.76 14.91
CA ARG A 231 -23.43 22.79 15.20
C ARG A 231 -23.98 24.17 14.82
N THR A 232 -24.75 24.26 13.75
CA THR A 232 -25.46 25.49 13.40
C THR A 232 -26.69 25.62 14.29
N SER A 233 -26.59 26.48 15.30
CA SER A 233 -27.71 26.99 16.10
C SER A 233 -28.68 27.76 15.19
N ARG A 234 -29.93 27.31 15.09
CA ARG A 234 -31.02 28.03 14.42
C ARG A 234 -31.55 29.10 15.37
N GLY A 235 -31.16 30.36 15.15
CA GLY A 235 -31.75 31.52 15.79
C GLY A 235 -33.07 31.91 15.11
N VAL A 236 -34.15 31.84 15.86
CA VAL A 236 -35.47 32.42 15.53
C VAL A 236 -35.36 33.95 15.57
N SER A 237 -35.69 34.64 14.47
CA SER A 237 -35.97 36.08 14.49
C SER A 237 -37.42 36.32 14.06
N ARG A 238 -38.18 36.90 14.98
CA ARG A 238 -39.57 37.37 14.84
C ARG A 238 -39.57 38.83 14.35
N GLY A 239 -40.61 39.19 13.60
CA GLY A 239 -41.15 40.56 13.44
C GLY A 239 -40.39 41.43 12.43
N LYS A 240 -41.05 42.24 11.60
CA LYS A 240 -42.38 42.87 11.69
C LYS A 240 -43.07 42.89 10.32
#